data_AF-A0A1M3BHK3-F1
#
_entry.id   AF-A0A1M3BHK3-F1
#
_cell.length_a   1.000
_cell.length_b   1.000
_cell.length_c   1.000
_cell.angle_alpha   90.00
_cell.angle_beta   90.00
_cell.angle_gamma   90.00
#
_symmetry.space_group_name_H-M   'P 1'
#
loop_
_entity.id
_entity.type
_entity.pdbx_description
1 polymer ?
#
loop_
_entity_poly.entity_id
_entity_poly.type
_entity_poly.pdbx_seq_one_letter_code
_entity_poly.pdbx_strand_id
1 'polypeptide(L)'
;DAVLTRATMDGLDLLVLEIPELYDRAGGPYIDGAGRDHPDNWLRFAVFSLAGARIALGELRAVQTDIVHVHDWQTALVPVYLRYAFRSSLPVVCTVHNLAFQGQFSPDIASRLELPDTALGIECLEYYGGVGFLKGGLVCSDIVTTVSPTYAREILSPELGMGLDGVLQTRRAALYGIVNGIDSEIWNPASDPVPARRYDARSLPRRQANRAAVLSHFGLPDAGGPLFSALTRLTWQKGADMIPEAAEEIVAHGGQLVVCGQGDAAIEDALRDCAWRHPERVSVHIGYSEELAHLIVSGCDVLMQPSRFEPCGLTQLYAMRYGAIPLVGRTGGLSETIIDANEAAMSRAVATGFQFHPIEPHSFREAVRRACEAFRDREAWAGLQRQAMKADFSWDRSASQYAQLFEALHAAWQTAQPRERRSC
;
A
#
# COMPACT_ATOMS: atom_id res chain seq x y z
N ASP A 1 -29.91 -14.83 -10.26
CA ASP A 1 -30.53 -13.51 -10.45
C ASP A 1 -29.61 -12.43 -9.90
N ALA A 2 -29.19 -11.46 -10.71
CA ALA A 2 -28.31 -10.38 -10.26
C ALA A 2 -29.12 -9.20 -9.73
N VAL A 3 -28.78 -8.69 -8.54
CA VAL A 3 -29.42 -7.52 -7.92
C VAL A 3 -28.39 -6.42 -7.74
N LEU A 4 -28.78 -5.16 -7.98
CA LEU A 4 -27.94 -3.99 -7.74
C LEU A 4 -28.59 -3.13 -6.65
N THR A 5 -28.02 -3.14 -5.46
CA THR A 5 -28.54 -2.43 -4.29
C THR A 5 -27.76 -1.14 -4.04
N ARG A 6 -28.46 -0.08 -3.63
CA ARG A 6 -27.80 1.15 -3.14
C ARG A 6 -27.71 1.09 -1.61
N ALA A 7 -26.55 1.43 -1.08
CA ALA A 7 -26.35 1.62 0.34
C ALA A 7 -25.54 2.89 0.61
N THR A 8 -25.67 3.42 1.82
CA THR A 8 -24.77 4.46 2.32
C THR A 8 -24.21 4.00 3.65
N MET A 9 -22.89 4.00 3.78
CA MET A 9 -22.19 3.53 4.98
C MET A 9 -20.93 4.35 5.18
N ASP A 10 -20.73 4.90 6.38
CA ASP A 10 -19.55 5.68 6.76
C ASP A 10 -19.18 6.79 5.76
N GLY A 11 -20.19 7.47 5.21
CA GLY A 11 -20.01 8.54 4.22
C GLY A 11 -19.77 8.07 2.78
N LEU A 12 -19.74 6.76 2.53
CA LEU A 12 -19.60 6.16 1.19
C LEU A 12 -20.96 5.93 0.54
N ASP A 13 -21.14 6.34 -0.72
CA ASP A 13 -22.28 5.94 -1.57
C ASP A 13 -21.90 4.66 -2.32
N LEU A 14 -22.57 3.57 -1.98
CA LEU A 14 -22.23 2.23 -2.44
C LEU A 14 -23.28 1.70 -3.40
N LEU A 15 -22.80 1.09 -4.48
CA LEU A 15 -23.58 0.20 -5.33
C LEU A 15 -23.07 -1.22 -5.10
N VAL A 16 -23.93 -2.08 -4.57
CA VAL A 16 -23.61 -3.47 -4.22
C VAL A 16 -24.17 -4.38 -5.30
N LEU A 17 -23.27 -5.07 -6.01
CA LEU A 17 -23.65 -6.11 -6.97
C LEU A 17 -23.82 -7.44 -6.23
N GLU A 18 -25.07 -7.86 -6.09
CA GLU A 18 -25.44 -9.09 -5.41
C GLU A 18 -25.68 -10.20 -6.43
N ILE A 19 -24.77 -11.17 -6.42
CA ILE A 19 -24.89 -12.43 -7.17
C ILE A 19 -24.40 -13.51 -6.21
N PRO A 20 -25.28 -14.04 -5.33
CA PRO A 20 -24.88 -14.97 -4.27
C PRO A 20 -24.08 -16.17 -4.79
N GLU A 21 -24.43 -16.67 -5.98
CA GLU A 21 -23.74 -17.80 -6.60
C GLU A 21 -22.27 -17.49 -6.92
N LEU A 22 -21.91 -16.22 -7.13
CA LEU A 22 -20.54 -15.78 -7.39
C LEU A 22 -19.82 -15.26 -6.15
N TYR A 23 -20.51 -14.54 -5.27
CA TYR A 23 -19.85 -13.74 -4.23
C TYR A 23 -20.12 -14.22 -2.79
N ASP A 24 -21.25 -14.89 -2.53
CA ASP A 24 -21.55 -15.44 -1.20
C ASP A 24 -20.88 -16.81 -1.02
N ARG A 25 -19.58 -16.76 -0.68
CA ARG A 25 -18.72 -17.94 -0.57
C ARG A 25 -18.05 -17.98 0.81
N ALA A 26 -17.83 -19.20 1.31
CA ALA A 26 -16.99 -19.42 2.47
C ALA A 26 -15.52 -19.09 2.17
N GLY A 27 -14.78 -18.62 3.18
CA GLY A 27 -13.40 -18.16 3.04
C GLY A 27 -13.33 -16.63 2.88
N GLY A 28 -12.42 -16.17 2.03
CA GLY A 28 -12.23 -14.74 1.73
C GLY A 28 -12.77 -14.34 0.36
N PRO A 29 -12.69 -13.04 0.01
CA PRO A 29 -13.17 -12.51 -1.26
C PRO A 29 -12.48 -13.11 -2.49
N TYR A 30 -11.27 -13.65 -2.33
CA TYR A 30 -10.43 -14.19 -3.42
C TYR A 30 -10.06 -15.67 -3.23
N ILE A 31 -10.01 -16.14 -1.99
CA ILE A 31 -9.49 -17.45 -1.59
C ILE A 31 -10.50 -18.27 -0.80
N ASP A 32 -10.44 -19.59 -0.93
CA ASP A 32 -11.23 -20.55 -0.15
C ASP A 32 -10.74 -20.68 1.30
N GLY A 33 -11.44 -21.48 2.11
CA GLY A 33 -11.04 -21.75 3.51
C GLY A 33 -9.70 -22.48 3.67
N ALA A 34 -9.11 -22.97 2.58
CA ALA A 34 -7.77 -23.56 2.54
C ALA A 34 -6.70 -22.57 2.03
N GLY A 35 -7.08 -21.32 1.76
CA GLY A 35 -6.17 -20.27 1.30
C GLY A 35 -5.81 -20.33 -0.18
N ARG A 36 -6.56 -21.07 -1.00
CA ARG A 36 -6.34 -21.17 -2.46
C ARG A 36 -7.31 -20.26 -3.19
N ASP A 37 -6.89 -19.68 -4.31
CA ASP A 37 -7.78 -18.90 -5.16
C ASP A 37 -9.05 -19.68 -5.53
N HIS A 38 -10.20 -18.99 -5.48
CA HIS A 38 -11.42 -19.57 -6.03
C HIS A 38 -11.21 -19.83 -7.54
N PRO A 39 -11.49 -21.05 -8.04
CA PRO A 39 -11.16 -21.43 -9.42
C PRO A 39 -11.93 -20.62 -10.48
N ASP A 40 -13.04 -20.00 -10.09
CA ASP A 40 -13.89 -19.14 -10.89
C ASP A 40 -13.60 -17.64 -10.68
N ASN A 41 -12.47 -17.26 -10.05
CA ASN A 41 -12.07 -15.86 -9.88
C ASN A 41 -12.12 -15.05 -11.19
N TRP A 42 -11.64 -15.62 -12.29
CA TRP A 42 -11.72 -14.98 -13.61
C TRP A 42 -13.16 -14.62 -13.99
N LEU A 43 -14.13 -15.50 -13.71
CA LEU A 43 -15.55 -15.30 -14.03
C LEU A 43 -16.17 -14.27 -13.08
N ARG A 44 -15.93 -14.42 -11.78
CA ARG A 44 -16.46 -13.53 -10.73
C ARG A 44 -16.12 -12.07 -11.02
N PHE A 45 -14.87 -11.82 -11.41
CA PHE A 45 -14.38 -10.46 -11.68
C PHE A 45 -14.62 -9.99 -13.12
N ALA A 46 -14.75 -10.88 -14.09
CA ALA A 46 -15.27 -10.54 -15.41
C ALA A 46 -16.74 -10.06 -15.33
N VAL A 47 -17.59 -10.77 -14.59
CA VAL A 47 -18.99 -10.37 -14.35
C VAL A 47 -19.06 -9.04 -13.59
N PHE A 48 -18.23 -8.86 -12.56
CA PHE A 48 -18.14 -7.59 -11.82
C PHE A 48 -17.75 -6.44 -12.76
N SER A 49 -16.76 -6.66 -13.61
CA SER A 49 -16.29 -5.66 -14.58
C SER A 49 -17.32 -5.34 -15.67
N LEU A 50 -18.05 -6.35 -16.16
CA LEU A 50 -19.14 -6.14 -17.12
C LEU A 50 -20.27 -5.32 -16.50
N ALA A 51 -20.66 -5.64 -15.26
CA ALA A 51 -21.66 -4.86 -14.52
C ALA A 51 -21.18 -3.41 -14.30
N GLY A 52 -19.92 -3.22 -13.91
CA GLY A 52 -19.31 -1.89 -13.76
C GLY A 52 -19.35 -1.06 -15.05
N ALA A 53 -19.02 -1.68 -16.20
CA ALA A 53 -19.13 -1.02 -17.50
C ALA A 53 -20.57 -0.62 -17.84
N ARG A 54 -21.55 -1.49 -17.59
CA ARG A 54 -22.97 -1.18 -17.83
C ARG A 54 -23.53 -0.11 -16.87
N ILE A 55 -23.06 -0.08 -15.63
CA ILE A 55 -23.38 1.00 -14.68
C ILE A 55 -22.83 2.32 -15.19
N ALA A 56 -21.56 2.36 -15.60
CA ALA A 56 -20.94 3.58 -16.13
C ALA A 56 -21.64 4.13 -17.38
N LEU A 57 -22.29 3.28 -18.17
CA LEU A 57 -23.08 3.66 -19.34
C LEU A 57 -24.52 4.08 -19.01
N GLY A 58 -24.94 3.98 -17.76
CA GLY A 58 -26.30 4.27 -17.35
C GLY A 58 -27.30 3.14 -17.62
N GLU A 59 -26.87 1.97 -18.10
CA GLU A 59 -27.76 0.88 -18.56
C GLU A 59 -28.41 0.12 -17.40
N LEU A 60 -27.66 -0.15 -16.32
CA LEU A 60 -28.20 -0.83 -15.13
C LEU A 60 -28.79 0.15 -14.12
N ARG A 61 -28.42 1.43 -14.23
CA ARG A 61 -28.86 2.50 -13.36
C ARG A 61 -28.61 3.84 -14.03
N ALA A 62 -29.59 4.73 -14.02
CA ALA A 62 -29.37 6.11 -14.44
C ALA A 62 -28.33 6.77 -13.52
N VAL A 63 -27.10 6.88 -14.02
CA VAL A 63 -26.00 7.62 -13.44
C VAL A 63 -25.33 8.40 -14.58
N GLN A 64 -24.99 9.65 -14.32
CA GLN A 64 -24.14 10.42 -15.21
C GLN A 64 -22.70 10.16 -14.79
N THR A 65 -21.96 9.46 -15.63
CA THR A 65 -20.55 9.13 -15.37
C THR A 65 -19.64 9.99 -16.22
N ASP A 66 -18.83 10.81 -15.55
CA ASP A 66 -17.83 11.66 -16.21
C ASP A 66 -16.49 10.94 -16.42
N ILE A 67 -16.13 10.04 -15.49
CA ILE A 67 -14.90 9.25 -15.47
C ILE A 67 -15.20 7.92 -14.79
N VAL A 68 -14.59 6.85 -15.29
CA VAL A 68 -14.55 5.54 -14.62
C VAL A 68 -13.18 5.35 -13.98
N HIS A 69 -13.15 5.10 -12.67
CA HIS A 69 -11.90 4.79 -11.95
C HIS A 69 -11.90 3.32 -11.54
N VAL A 70 -10.97 2.56 -12.09
CA VAL A 70 -10.82 1.12 -11.86
C VAL A 70 -9.56 0.84 -11.07
N HIS A 71 -9.60 -0.23 -10.29
CA HIS A 71 -8.58 -0.60 -9.32
C HIS A 71 -8.21 -2.07 -9.50
N ASP A 72 -6.93 -2.31 -9.80
CA ASP A 72 -6.30 -3.61 -9.99
C ASP A 72 -7.00 -4.52 -11.03
N TRP A 73 -6.48 -5.75 -11.15
CA TRP A 73 -6.88 -6.71 -12.17
C TRP A 73 -8.36 -7.11 -12.09
N GLN A 74 -8.97 -7.05 -10.90
CA GLN A 74 -10.36 -7.45 -10.65
C GLN A 74 -11.36 -6.56 -11.40
N THR A 75 -10.99 -5.31 -11.67
CA THR A 75 -11.85 -4.34 -12.38
C THR A 75 -11.25 -3.91 -13.72
N ALA A 76 -10.07 -4.43 -14.07
CA ALA A 76 -9.33 -4.07 -15.26
C ALA A 76 -10.04 -4.45 -16.58
N LEU A 77 -11.06 -5.32 -16.54
CA LEU A 77 -11.89 -5.60 -17.72
C LEU A 77 -12.95 -4.52 -17.99
N VAL A 78 -13.28 -3.64 -17.05
CA VAL A 78 -14.23 -2.54 -17.27
C VAL A 78 -13.83 -1.69 -18.50
N PRO A 79 -12.60 -1.14 -18.60
CA PRO A 79 -12.19 -0.39 -19.81
C PRO A 79 -12.16 -1.25 -21.07
N VAL A 80 -11.89 -2.56 -20.96
CA VAL A 80 -11.90 -3.48 -22.10
C VAL A 80 -13.32 -3.64 -22.64
N TYR A 81 -14.30 -3.87 -21.77
CA TYR A 81 -15.71 -3.94 -22.13
C TYR A 81 -16.20 -2.62 -22.71
N LEU A 82 -15.90 -1.48 -22.07
CA LEU A 82 -16.27 -0.15 -22.57
C LEU A 82 -15.76 0.06 -23.99
N ARG A 83 -14.50 -0.26 -24.27
CA ARG A 83 -13.88 -0.06 -25.58
C ARG A 83 -14.39 -1.03 -26.65
N TYR A 84 -14.40 -2.33 -26.36
CA TYR A 84 -14.60 -3.36 -27.38
C TYR A 84 -16.04 -3.86 -27.49
N ALA A 85 -16.75 -4.02 -26.37
CA ALA A 85 -18.14 -4.47 -26.38
C ALA A 85 -19.11 -3.31 -26.61
N PHE A 86 -18.91 -2.19 -25.90
CA PHE A 86 -19.85 -1.06 -25.91
C PHE A 86 -19.43 0.10 -26.82
N ARG A 87 -18.19 0.09 -27.36
CA ARG A 87 -17.63 1.15 -28.22
C ARG A 87 -17.76 2.56 -27.59
N SER A 88 -17.64 2.62 -26.28
CA SER A 88 -17.68 3.84 -25.49
C SER A 88 -16.32 4.52 -25.47
N SER A 89 -16.34 5.85 -25.45
CA SER A 89 -15.16 6.69 -25.24
C SER A 89 -15.12 7.30 -23.84
N LEU A 90 -15.90 6.79 -22.88
CA LEU A 90 -15.87 7.28 -21.50
C LEU A 90 -14.43 7.26 -20.96
N PRO A 91 -13.96 8.35 -20.32
CA PRO A 91 -12.62 8.40 -19.78
C PRO A 91 -12.42 7.35 -18.68
N VAL A 92 -11.30 6.63 -18.73
CA VAL A 92 -10.96 5.62 -17.72
C VAL A 92 -9.59 5.87 -17.10
N VAL A 93 -9.56 5.82 -15.77
CA VAL A 93 -8.33 5.78 -14.97
C VAL A 93 -8.19 4.38 -14.39
N CYS A 94 -7.03 3.74 -14.56
CA CYS A 94 -6.73 2.43 -13.95
C CYS A 94 -5.61 2.57 -12.92
N THR A 95 -5.91 2.26 -11.65
CA THR A 95 -4.91 2.23 -10.57
C THR A 95 -4.36 0.84 -10.39
N VAL A 96 -3.03 0.72 -10.40
CA VAL A 96 -2.33 -0.50 -9.98
C VAL A 96 -1.78 -0.29 -8.58
N HIS A 97 -2.31 -0.99 -7.58
CA HIS A 97 -1.80 -0.95 -6.21
C HIS A 97 -0.65 -1.92 -6.00
N ASN A 98 -0.68 -3.06 -6.70
CA ASN A 98 0.37 -4.07 -6.61
C ASN A 98 0.47 -4.88 -7.92
N LEU A 99 1.54 -4.66 -8.66
CA LEU A 99 1.78 -5.31 -9.96
C LEU A 99 2.03 -6.82 -9.88
N ALA A 100 2.22 -7.37 -8.66
CA ALA A 100 2.32 -8.81 -8.47
C ALA A 100 1.01 -9.56 -8.77
N PHE A 101 -0.14 -8.88 -8.70
CA PHE A 101 -1.45 -9.49 -8.96
C PHE A 101 -2.02 -9.00 -10.30
N GLN A 102 -1.88 -9.82 -11.34
CA GLN A 102 -2.16 -9.40 -12.71
C GLN A 102 -3.46 -9.97 -13.31
N GLY A 103 -4.08 -10.95 -12.64
CA GLY A 103 -5.23 -11.67 -13.19
C GLY A 103 -4.90 -12.37 -14.50
N GLN A 104 -3.87 -13.23 -14.48
CA GLN A 104 -3.46 -14.04 -15.62
C GLN A 104 -4.16 -15.41 -15.58
N PHE A 105 -4.82 -15.78 -16.67
CA PHE A 105 -5.66 -16.98 -16.75
C PHE A 105 -5.37 -17.80 -18.01
N SER A 106 -5.83 -19.06 -18.00
CA SER A 106 -5.75 -19.97 -19.17
C SER A 106 -6.43 -19.35 -20.40
N PRO A 107 -5.91 -19.56 -21.63
CA PRO A 107 -6.58 -19.14 -22.85
C PRO A 107 -8.02 -19.71 -23.00
N ASP A 108 -8.34 -20.82 -22.33
CA ASP A 108 -9.66 -21.48 -22.42
C ASP A 108 -10.83 -20.58 -21.97
N ILE A 109 -10.55 -19.55 -21.15
CA ILE A 109 -11.59 -18.63 -20.69
C ILE A 109 -11.97 -17.59 -21.75
N ALA A 110 -11.14 -17.36 -22.78
CA ALA A 110 -11.27 -16.24 -23.70
C ALA A 110 -12.65 -16.18 -24.39
N SER A 111 -13.13 -17.34 -24.85
CA SER A 111 -14.45 -17.49 -25.48
C SER A 111 -15.63 -17.20 -24.56
N ARG A 112 -15.41 -17.22 -23.23
CA ARG A 112 -16.43 -17.02 -22.21
C ARG A 112 -16.49 -15.58 -21.67
N LEU A 113 -15.58 -14.71 -22.12
CA LEU A 113 -15.57 -13.30 -21.71
C LEU A 113 -16.57 -12.43 -22.46
N GLU A 114 -17.24 -12.97 -23.49
CA GLU A 114 -18.18 -12.25 -24.35
C GLU A 114 -17.57 -11.01 -25.02
N LEU A 115 -16.30 -11.10 -25.40
CA LEU A 115 -15.54 -10.05 -26.09
C LEU A 115 -15.25 -10.47 -27.54
N PRO A 116 -15.16 -9.50 -28.48
CA PRO A 116 -14.77 -9.80 -29.86
C PRO A 116 -13.30 -10.24 -29.94
N ASP A 117 -12.96 -11.02 -30.96
CA ASP A 117 -11.59 -11.52 -31.19
C ASP A 117 -10.52 -10.41 -31.22
N THR A 118 -10.90 -9.19 -31.63
CA THR A 118 -10.02 -8.01 -31.64
C THR A 118 -9.58 -7.56 -30.25
N ALA A 119 -10.33 -7.90 -29.19
CA ALA A 119 -9.94 -7.68 -27.80
C ALA A 119 -9.04 -8.80 -27.26
N LEU A 120 -9.11 -9.99 -27.85
CA LEU A 120 -8.43 -11.21 -27.38
C LEU A 120 -7.00 -11.35 -27.92
N GLY A 121 -6.54 -10.42 -28.75
CA GLY A 121 -5.20 -10.44 -29.34
C GLY A 121 -4.10 -9.78 -28.49
N ILE A 122 -2.87 -9.84 -29.01
CA ILE A 122 -1.64 -9.30 -28.37
C ILE A 122 -1.73 -7.79 -28.08
N GLU A 123 -2.52 -7.07 -28.88
CA GLU A 123 -2.75 -5.63 -28.70
C GLU A 123 -3.65 -5.32 -27.49
N CYS A 124 -4.22 -6.31 -26.80
CA CYS A 124 -5.05 -6.10 -25.62
C CYS A 124 -4.89 -7.22 -24.58
N LEU A 125 -5.74 -8.26 -24.61
CA LEU A 125 -5.84 -9.25 -23.51
C LEU A 125 -4.86 -10.42 -23.59
N GLU A 126 -4.36 -10.81 -24.77
CA GLU A 126 -3.42 -11.94 -24.85
C GLU A 126 -2.17 -11.62 -24.03
N TYR A 127 -1.72 -12.55 -23.19
CA TYR A 127 -0.52 -12.36 -22.38
C TYR A 127 0.20 -13.68 -22.15
N TYR A 128 1.32 -13.88 -22.85
CA TYR A 128 2.15 -15.09 -22.83
C TYR A 128 1.35 -16.37 -23.09
N GLY A 129 0.46 -16.33 -24.09
CA GLY A 129 -0.41 -17.46 -24.45
C GLY A 129 -1.62 -17.66 -23.54
N GLY A 130 -1.80 -16.80 -22.53
CA GLY A 130 -3.00 -16.75 -21.69
C GLY A 130 -3.80 -15.46 -21.89
N VAL A 131 -4.66 -15.16 -20.93
CA VAL A 131 -5.46 -13.94 -20.85
C VAL A 131 -5.01 -13.12 -19.65
N GLY A 132 -4.59 -11.87 -19.86
CA GLY A 132 -4.15 -10.95 -18.81
C GLY A 132 -5.16 -9.82 -18.58
N PHE A 133 -5.92 -9.87 -17.48
CA PHE A 133 -6.92 -8.85 -17.17
C PHE A 133 -6.27 -7.49 -16.92
N LEU A 134 -5.22 -7.44 -16.09
CA LEU A 134 -4.51 -6.20 -15.81
C LEU A 134 -3.88 -5.60 -17.07
N LYS A 135 -3.25 -6.44 -17.92
CA LYS A 135 -2.73 -6.01 -19.21
C LYS A 135 -3.82 -5.31 -20.04
N GLY A 136 -4.99 -5.93 -20.17
CA GLY A 136 -6.13 -5.34 -20.87
C GLY A 136 -6.54 -3.98 -20.30
N GLY A 137 -6.60 -3.86 -18.98
CA GLY A 137 -6.90 -2.60 -18.30
C GLY A 137 -5.87 -1.49 -18.56
N LEU A 138 -4.58 -1.82 -18.49
CA LEU A 138 -3.48 -0.89 -18.75
C LEU A 138 -3.51 -0.34 -20.19
N VAL A 139 -3.81 -1.21 -21.15
CA VAL A 139 -3.95 -0.85 -22.57
C VAL A 139 -5.22 -0.03 -22.82
N CYS A 140 -6.32 -0.36 -22.14
CA CYS A 140 -7.63 0.22 -22.43
C CYS A 140 -7.95 1.49 -21.66
N SER A 141 -7.14 1.87 -20.67
CA SER A 141 -7.37 3.08 -19.87
C SER A 141 -6.66 4.30 -20.45
N ASP A 142 -7.27 5.48 -20.33
CA ASP A 142 -6.69 6.75 -20.76
C ASP A 142 -5.51 7.16 -19.87
N ILE A 143 -5.64 6.88 -18.57
CA ILE A 143 -4.60 7.13 -17.56
C ILE A 143 -4.37 5.88 -16.73
N VAL A 144 -3.11 5.62 -16.42
CA VAL A 144 -2.71 4.62 -15.43
C VAL A 144 -2.15 5.37 -14.23
N THR A 145 -2.60 5.00 -13.03
CA THR A 145 -2.01 5.49 -11.78
C THR A 145 -1.43 4.36 -10.96
N THR A 146 -0.49 4.68 -10.10
CA THR A 146 -0.01 3.79 -9.05
C THR A 146 0.29 4.59 -7.78
N VAL A 147 0.60 3.90 -6.70
CA VAL A 147 0.52 4.46 -5.33
C VAL A 147 1.78 5.22 -4.86
N SER A 148 2.75 5.49 -5.74
CA SER A 148 3.79 6.49 -5.52
C SER A 148 4.54 6.87 -6.82
N PRO A 149 5.08 8.10 -6.94
CA PRO A 149 5.92 8.51 -8.08
C PRO A 149 7.16 7.65 -8.27
N THR A 150 7.81 7.23 -7.19
CA THR A 150 8.96 6.34 -7.25
C THR A 150 8.58 4.96 -7.79
N TYR A 151 7.50 4.38 -7.28
CA TYR A 151 7.02 3.09 -7.78
C TYR A 151 6.60 3.15 -9.25
N ALA A 152 5.98 4.26 -9.69
CA ALA A 152 5.65 4.49 -11.10
C ALA A 152 6.87 4.46 -12.03
N ARG A 153 8.05 4.87 -11.55
CA ARG A 153 9.31 4.79 -12.31
C ARG A 153 9.91 3.39 -12.25
N GLU A 154 9.85 2.76 -11.08
CA GLU A 154 10.40 1.42 -10.83
C GLU A 154 9.72 0.36 -11.71
N ILE A 155 8.39 0.36 -11.81
CA ILE A 155 7.64 -0.63 -12.61
C ILE A 155 7.85 -0.53 -14.13
N LEU A 156 8.59 0.47 -14.59
CA LEU A 156 9.01 0.57 -15.99
C LEU A 156 10.24 -0.28 -16.29
N SER A 157 10.94 -0.78 -15.26
CA SER A 157 12.11 -1.65 -15.43
C SER A 157 11.69 -3.13 -15.44
N PRO A 158 12.42 -4.01 -16.15
CA PRO A 158 12.12 -5.44 -16.16
C PRO A 158 12.14 -6.08 -14.76
N GLU A 159 13.02 -5.59 -13.88
CA GLU A 159 13.23 -6.14 -12.54
C GLU A 159 12.01 -5.96 -11.62
N LEU A 160 11.27 -4.86 -11.79
CA LEU A 160 10.14 -4.49 -10.92
C LEU A 160 8.80 -4.39 -11.66
N GLY A 161 8.82 -4.43 -12.99
CA GLY A 161 7.63 -4.39 -13.85
C GLY A 161 6.92 -5.72 -14.03
N MET A 162 7.45 -6.82 -13.47
CA MET A 162 6.79 -8.13 -13.41
C MET A 162 6.28 -8.62 -14.79
N GLY A 163 7.01 -8.32 -15.86
CA GLY A 163 6.65 -8.67 -17.24
C GLY A 163 5.59 -7.77 -17.90
N LEU A 164 5.14 -6.70 -17.22
CA LEU A 164 4.26 -5.66 -17.75
C LEU A 164 5.03 -4.35 -18.05
N ASP A 165 6.33 -4.31 -17.79
CA ASP A 165 7.21 -3.17 -18.04
C ASP A 165 7.11 -2.67 -19.49
N GLY A 166 7.11 -3.58 -20.47
CA GLY A 166 6.95 -3.21 -21.88
C GLY A 166 5.64 -2.47 -22.16
N VAL A 167 4.52 -2.96 -21.62
CA VAL A 167 3.21 -2.30 -21.75
C VAL A 167 3.23 -0.94 -21.05
N LEU A 168 3.74 -0.89 -19.82
CA LEU A 168 3.81 0.34 -19.04
C LEU A 168 4.74 1.40 -19.68
N GLN A 169 5.83 0.99 -20.33
CA GLN A 169 6.71 1.88 -21.07
C GLN A 169 5.99 2.58 -22.24
N THR A 170 5.14 1.86 -22.99
CA THR A 170 4.32 2.49 -24.04
C THR A 170 3.31 3.50 -23.47
N ARG A 171 2.95 3.34 -22.19
CA ARG A 171 2.01 4.20 -21.46
C ARG A 171 2.72 5.23 -20.56
N ARG A 172 4.04 5.38 -20.64
CA ARG A 172 4.84 6.22 -19.71
C ARG A 172 4.31 7.66 -19.57
N ALA A 173 3.86 8.28 -20.66
CA ALA A 173 3.32 9.64 -20.64
C ALA A 173 1.97 9.76 -19.91
N ALA A 174 1.26 8.64 -19.73
CA ALA A 174 -0.03 8.55 -19.07
C ALA A 174 0.05 7.73 -17.76
N LEU A 175 1.27 7.49 -17.25
CA LEU A 175 1.51 6.79 -15.99
C LEU A 175 1.87 7.79 -14.89
N TYR A 176 1.06 7.83 -13.84
CA TYR A 176 1.23 8.74 -12.72
C TYR A 176 1.38 7.97 -11.40
N GLY A 177 2.18 8.52 -10.50
CA GLY A 177 2.28 8.02 -9.13
C GLY A 177 1.67 9.01 -8.16
N ILE A 178 0.69 8.57 -7.35
CA ILE A 178 0.03 9.39 -6.33
C ILE A 178 0.17 8.66 -5.00
N VAL A 179 0.81 9.31 -4.03
CA VAL A 179 1.06 8.71 -2.71
C VAL A 179 -0.25 8.54 -1.95
N ASN A 180 -0.45 7.39 -1.32
CA ASN A 180 -1.62 7.14 -0.47
C ASN A 180 -1.67 8.11 0.72
N GLY A 181 -2.87 8.35 1.21
CA GLY A 181 -3.10 9.01 2.49
C GLY A 181 -3.27 8.02 3.64
N ILE A 182 -3.33 8.56 4.85
CA ILE A 182 -3.83 7.87 6.05
C ILE A 182 -5.04 8.61 6.61
N ASP A 183 -5.92 7.86 7.27
CA ASP A 183 -6.99 8.44 8.08
C ASP A 183 -6.39 9.08 9.33
N SER A 184 -6.36 10.41 9.34
CA SER A 184 -5.76 11.20 10.41
C SER A 184 -6.66 11.38 11.63
N GLU A 185 -7.91 10.92 11.59
CA GLU A 185 -8.84 10.87 12.72
C GLU A 185 -8.65 9.57 13.49
N ILE A 186 -8.56 8.44 12.78
CA ILE A 186 -8.25 7.13 13.36
C ILE A 186 -6.82 7.13 13.91
N TRP A 187 -5.84 7.52 13.08
CA TRP A 187 -4.42 7.55 13.45
C TRP A 187 -4.03 8.92 14.00
N ASN A 188 -4.47 9.20 15.23
CA ASN A 188 -4.21 10.47 15.90
C ASN A 188 -3.79 10.28 17.37
N PRO A 189 -2.50 10.46 17.72
CA PRO A 189 -2.06 10.28 19.11
C PRO A 189 -2.74 11.23 20.11
N ALA A 190 -3.41 12.30 19.65
CA ALA A 190 -4.11 13.25 20.51
C ALA A 190 -5.52 12.77 20.92
N SER A 191 -6.16 11.89 20.14
CA SER A 191 -7.52 11.39 20.36
C SER A 191 -7.62 9.86 20.47
N ASP A 192 -6.59 9.15 20.01
CA ASP A 192 -6.52 7.69 20.04
C ASP A 192 -6.71 7.15 21.48
N PRO A 193 -7.65 6.23 21.70
CA PRO A 193 -7.90 5.64 23.02
C PRO A 193 -6.93 4.53 23.40
N VAL A 194 -6.16 3.96 22.47
CA VAL A 194 -5.29 2.80 22.72
C VAL A 194 -4.03 3.16 23.52
N PRO A 195 -3.28 4.25 23.22
CA PRO A 195 -2.09 4.61 23.96
C PRO A 195 -2.39 4.95 25.43
N ALA A 196 -1.51 4.54 26.34
CA ALA A 196 -1.64 4.82 27.77
C ALA A 196 -1.76 6.31 28.10
N ARG A 197 -1.13 7.17 27.28
CA ARG A 197 -1.25 8.63 27.33
C ARG A 197 -1.39 9.20 25.92
N ARG A 198 -2.42 10.02 25.73
CA ARG A 198 -2.60 10.87 24.55
C ARG A 198 -1.60 12.02 24.53
N TYR A 199 -1.11 12.33 23.33
CA TYR A 199 -0.06 13.32 23.11
C TYR A 199 -0.12 13.91 21.70
N ASP A 200 0.69 14.93 21.48
CA ASP A 200 0.89 15.58 20.19
C ASP A 200 2.36 15.99 20.06
N ALA A 201 2.72 16.66 18.95
CA ALA A 201 4.07 17.14 18.70
C ALA A 201 4.59 18.14 19.76
N ARG A 202 3.72 18.74 20.57
CA ARG A 202 4.08 19.67 21.66
C ARG A 202 4.25 18.96 23.00
N SER A 203 3.75 17.73 23.13
CA SER A 203 3.72 16.94 24.36
C SER A 203 4.41 15.57 24.24
N LEU A 204 5.39 15.46 23.33
CA LEU A 204 6.22 14.27 23.10
C LEU A 204 6.74 13.55 24.37
N PRO A 205 7.12 14.22 25.47
CA PRO A 205 7.54 13.52 26.70
C PRO A 205 6.51 12.52 27.24
N ARG A 206 5.22 12.67 26.91
CA ARG A 206 4.16 11.72 27.29
C ARG A 206 4.32 10.35 26.65
N ARG A 207 5.06 10.23 25.55
CA ARG A 207 5.38 8.94 24.90
C ARG A 207 6.12 7.97 25.80
N GLN A 208 6.82 8.45 26.85
CA GLN A 208 7.49 7.58 27.81
C GLN A 208 6.51 6.61 28.50
N ALA A 209 5.29 7.06 28.80
CA ALA A 209 4.26 6.19 29.37
C ALA A 209 3.79 5.13 28.36
N ASN A 210 3.72 5.49 27.08
CA ASN A 210 3.36 4.57 26.00
C ASN A 210 4.48 3.55 25.75
N ARG A 211 5.74 3.97 25.79
CA ARG A 211 6.91 3.07 25.75
C ARG A 211 6.83 2.03 26.87
N ALA A 212 6.56 2.46 28.10
CA ALA A 212 6.40 1.53 29.23
C ALA A 212 5.23 0.55 29.02
N ALA A 213 4.13 1.00 28.43
CA ALA A 213 3.01 0.13 28.09
C ALA A 213 3.37 -0.91 27.02
N VAL A 214 4.12 -0.51 25.98
CA VAL A 214 4.65 -1.45 24.96
C VAL A 214 5.56 -2.49 25.63
N LEU A 215 6.57 -2.05 26.38
CA LEU A 215 7.49 -2.96 27.06
C LEU A 215 6.75 -3.94 27.98
N SER A 216 5.78 -3.45 28.76
CA SER A 216 4.95 -4.30 29.62
C SER A 216 4.11 -5.30 28.83
N HIS A 217 3.51 -4.90 27.70
CA HIS A 217 2.72 -5.80 26.85
C HIS A 217 3.58 -6.95 26.30
N PHE A 218 4.82 -6.65 25.93
CA PHE A 218 5.77 -7.60 25.37
C PHE A 218 6.66 -8.30 26.42
N GLY A 219 6.39 -8.10 27.71
CA GLY A 219 7.15 -8.75 28.79
C GLY A 219 8.63 -8.35 28.86
N LEU A 220 9.00 -7.21 28.29
CA LEU A 220 10.37 -6.71 28.30
C LEU A 220 10.59 -5.73 29.47
N PRO A 221 11.72 -5.79 30.19
CA PRO A 221 12.10 -4.73 31.13
C PRO A 221 12.45 -3.44 30.37
N ASP A 222 12.37 -2.27 31.01
CA ASP A 222 12.97 -1.06 30.43
C ASP A 222 14.48 -1.11 30.65
N ALA A 223 15.20 -1.47 29.59
CA ALA A 223 16.63 -1.71 29.65
C ALA A 223 17.44 -0.54 29.09
N GLY A 224 16.81 0.64 29.01
CA GLY A 224 17.35 1.85 28.39
C GLY A 224 17.43 1.76 26.87
N GLY A 225 18.07 2.75 26.24
CA GLY A 225 18.30 2.76 24.80
C GLY A 225 17.02 2.85 23.94
N PRO A 226 17.18 2.81 22.61
CA PRO A 226 16.06 2.92 21.67
C PRO A 226 15.23 1.63 21.61
N LEU A 227 13.90 1.77 21.61
CA LEU A 227 12.98 0.67 21.34
C LEU A 227 12.67 0.64 19.84
N PHE A 228 13.21 -0.34 19.14
CA PHE A 228 12.87 -0.63 17.76
C PHE A 228 11.62 -1.51 17.69
N SER A 229 10.87 -1.38 16.61
CA SER A 229 9.76 -2.28 16.32
C SER A 229 9.65 -2.62 14.85
N ALA A 230 9.13 -3.81 14.54
CA ALA A 230 8.75 -4.20 13.20
C ALA A 230 7.29 -4.66 13.20
N LEU A 231 6.45 -3.96 12.44
CA LEU A 231 5.03 -4.24 12.22
C LEU A 231 4.81 -4.62 10.76
N THR A 232 4.90 -5.91 10.44
CA THR A 232 4.92 -6.34 9.04
C THR A 232 4.51 -7.80 8.84
N ARG A 233 4.08 -8.15 7.63
CA ARG A 233 4.07 -9.56 7.20
C ARG A 233 5.50 -10.09 7.21
N LEU A 234 5.69 -11.30 7.72
CA LEU A 234 7.01 -11.92 7.85
C LEU A 234 7.35 -12.66 6.56
N THR A 235 7.73 -11.90 5.53
CA THR A 235 8.09 -12.42 4.21
C THR A 235 9.39 -11.82 3.71
N TRP A 236 10.04 -12.50 2.77
CA TRP A 236 11.24 -12.00 2.10
C TRP A 236 10.99 -10.65 1.37
N GLN A 237 9.81 -10.49 0.78
CA GLN A 237 9.40 -9.21 0.15
C GLN A 237 9.44 -8.04 1.12
N LYS A 238 9.08 -8.27 2.39
CA LYS A 238 9.10 -7.27 3.47
C LYS A 238 10.46 -7.13 4.16
N GLY A 239 11.48 -7.87 3.71
CA GLY A 239 12.81 -7.85 4.30
C GLY A 239 12.88 -8.47 5.70
N ALA A 240 11.87 -9.25 6.08
CA ALA A 240 11.76 -9.78 7.45
C ALA A 240 12.89 -10.78 7.79
N ASP A 241 13.45 -11.44 6.79
CA ASP A 241 14.64 -12.29 6.89
C ASP A 241 15.89 -11.54 7.37
N MET A 242 15.95 -10.21 7.19
CA MET A 242 17.09 -9.39 7.63
C MET A 242 16.96 -8.91 9.09
N ILE A 243 15.76 -9.02 9.68
CA ILE A 243 15.48 -8.52 11.04
C ILE A 243 16.29 -9.25 12.12
N PRO A 244 16.48 -10.59 12.09
CA PRO A 244 17.30 -11.28 13.10
C PRO A 244 18.73 -10.74 13.19
N GLU A 245 19.36 -10.43 12.06
CA GLU A 245 20.73 -9.87 12.06
C GLU A 245 20.76 -8.42 12.55
N ALA A 246 19.73 -7.63 12.21
CA ALA A 246 19.56 -6.28 12.74
C ALA A 246 19.27 -6.29 14.26
N ALA A 247 18.60 -7.32 14.78
CA ALA A 247 18.34 -7.45 16.20
C ALA A 247 19.64 -7.61 17.01
N GLU A 248 20.62 -8.38 16.52
CA GLU A 248 21.95 -8.46 17.15
C GLU A 248 22.61 -7.08 17.24
N GLU A 249 22.51 -6.29 16.16
CA GLU A 249 23.06 -4.95 16.08
C GLU A 249 22.38 -3.98 17.05
N ILE A 250 21.04 -4.06 17.15
CA ILE A 250 20.23 -3.28 18.10
C ILE A 250 20.65 -3.59 19.53
N VAL A 251 20.76 -4.87 19.90
CA VAL A 251 21.14 -5.31 21.24
C VAL A 251 22.57 -4.85 21.58
N ALA A 252 23.51 -4.99 20.64
CA ALA A 252 24.89 -4.56 20.81
C ALA A 252 25.01 -3.05 21.10
N HIS A 253 24.05 -2.24 20.61
CA HIS A 253 23.98 -0.80 20.85
C HIS A 253 23.03 -0.42 22.02
N GLY A 254 22.65 -1.39 22.84
CA GLY A 254 21.85 -1.19 24.05
C GLY A 254 20.36 -0.93 23.78
N GLY A 255 19.88 -1.16 22.56
CA GLY A 255 18.48 -1.06 22.20
C GLY A 255 17.66 -2.29 22.57
N GLN A 256 16.38 -2.24 22.25
CA GLN A 256 15.42 -3.34 22.39
C GLN A 256 14.60 -3.47 21.11
N LEU A 257 14.07 -4.66 20.83
CA LEU A 257 13.29 -4.95 19.64
C LEU A 257 11.98 -5.65 19.98
N VAL A 258 10.89 -5.14 19.42
CA VAL A 258 9.59 -5.82 19.38
C VAL A 258 9.23 -6.13 17.93
N VAL A 259 8.92 -7.39 17.63
CA VAL A 259 8.43 -7.80 16.31
C VAL A 259 7.00 -8.28 16.45
N CYS A 260 6.11 -7.79 15.60
CA CYS A 260 4.73 -8.24 15.50
C CYS A 260 4.38 -8.47 14.03
N GLY A 261 4.02 -9.71 13.71
CA GLY A 261 3.76 -10.14 12.34
C GLY A 261 3.53 -11.63 12.23
N GLN A 262 3.14 -12.09 11.05
CA GLN A 262 3.03 -13.52 10.74
C GLN A 262 3.38 -13.76 9.26
N GLY A 263 3.83 -14.96 8.92
CA GLY A 263 4.16 -15.29 7.54
C GLY A 263 4.95 -16.59 7.38
N ASP A 264 6.14 -16.48 6.80
CA ASP A 264 7.00 -17.61 6.51
C ASP A 264 7.54 -18.26 7.79
N ALA A 265 7.38 -19.57 7.92
CA ALA A 265 7.75 -20.32 9.13
C ALA A 265 9.26 -20.24 9.43
N ALA A 266 10.13 -20.23 8.41
CA ALA A 266 11.58 -20.15 8.63
C ALA A 266 11.99 -18.77 9.15
N ILE A 267 11.35 -17.70 8.66
CA ILE A 267 11.54 -16.34 9.19
C ILE A 267 11.02 -16.24 10.63
N GLU A 268 9.85 -16.80 10.91
CA GLU A 268 9.29 -16.84 12.28
C GLU A 268 10.22 -17.57 13.25
N ASP A 269 10.74 -18.73 12.87
CA ASP A 269 11.64 -19.52 13.71
C ASP A 269 12.97 -18.82 13.96
N ALA A 270 13.55 -18.15 12.95
CA ALA A 270 14.76 -17.35 13.12
C ALA A 270 14.56 -16.17 14.08
N LEU A 271 13.38 -15.53 14.03
CA LEU A 271 13.01 -14.46 14.96
C LEU A 271 12.80 -14.98 16.39
N ARG A 272 12.13 -16.13 16.55
CA ARG A 272 11.94 -16.79 17.85
C ARG A 272 13.28 -17.20 18.47
N ASP A 273 14.22 -17.72 17.67
CA ASP A 273 15.58 -18.03 18.13
C ASP A 273 16.30 -16.77 18.63
N CYS A 274 16.18 -15.65 17.90
CA CYS A 274 16.74 -14.37 18.34
C CYS A 274 16.15 -13.90 19.68
N ALA A 275 14.82 -13.99 19.85
CA ALA A 275 14.16 -13.69 21.12
C ALA A 275 14.63 -14.61 22.26
N TRP A 276 14.83 -15.90 21.98
CA TRP A 276 15.34 -16.86 22.96
C TRP A 276 16.78 -16.54 23.41
N ARG A 277 17.64 -16.06 22.50
CA ARG A 277 19.01 -15.64 22.82
C ARG A 277 19.07 -14.31 23.58
N HIS A 278 18.05 -13.46 23.43
CA HIS A 278 17.99 -12.11 24.00
C HIS A 278 16.68 -11.84 24.77
N PRO A 279 16.33 -12.63 25.80
CA PRO A 279 14.99 -12.64 26.39
C PRO A 279 14.59 -11.34 27.10
N GLU A 280 15.55 -10.50 27.50
CA GLU A 280 15.29 -9.19 28.12
C GLU A 280 15.32 -8.03 27.12
N ARG A 281 15.61 -8.31 25.85
CA ARG A 281 15.84 -7.27 24.83
C ARG A 281 15.00 -7.45 23.58
N VAL A 282 14.65 -8.68 23.22
CA VAL A 282 13.93 -8.99 21.98
C VAL A 282 12.66 -9.78 22.31
N SER A 283 11.52 -9.30 21.81
CA SER A 283 10.24 -10.01 21.90
C SER A 283 9.59 -10.14 20.53
N VAL A 284 9.01 -11.31 20.27
CA VAL A 284 8.36 -11.64 18.99
C VAL A 284 6.94 -12.12 19.27
N HIS A 285 5.97 -11.45 18.65
CA HIS A 285 4.56 -11.81 18.68
C HIS A 285 4.10 -12.22 17.28
N ILE A 286 3.52 -13.42 17.20
CA ILE A 286 3.00 -13.95 15.94
C ILE A 286 1.51 -13.68 15.86
N GLY A 287 1.16 -12.85 14.90
CA GLY A 287 -0.19 -12.33 14.73
C GLY A 287 -0.21 -10.85 14.43
N TYR A 288 -1.41 -10.32 14.26
CA TYR A 288 -1.65 -8.91 14.03
C TYR A 288 -3.00 -8.52 14.59
N SER A 289 -3.06 -7.36 15.26
CA SER A 289 -4.29 -6.63 15.51
C SER A 289 -4.02 -5.14 15.34
N GLU A 290 -5.05 -4.40 14.92
CA GLU A 290 -4.95 -2.95 14.76
C GLU A 290 -4.67 -2.27 16.11
N GLU A 291 -5.32 -2.71 17.19
CA GLU A 291 -5.04 -2.23 18.55
C GLU A 291 -3.56 -2.39 18.93
N LEU A 292 -2.95 -3.54 18.64
CA LEU A 292 -1.53 -3.75 18.91
C LEU A 292 -0.63 -2.86 18.04
N ALA A 293 -1.02 -2.60 16.79
CA ALA A 293 -0.30 -1.67 15.92
C ALA A 293 -0.32 -0.24 16.49
N HIS A 294 -1.49 0.26 16.93
CA HIS A 294 -1.64 1.54 17.62
C HIS A 294 -0.77 1.62 18.89
N LEU A 295 -0.81 0.58 19.72
CA LEU A 295 0.03 0.49 20.92
C LEU A 295 1.52 0.61 20.57
N ILE A 296 2.01 -0.20 19.64
CA ILE A 296 3.43 -0.20 19.24
C ILE A 296 3.86 1.16 18.70
N VAL A 297 3.16 1.73 17.70
CA VAL A 297 3.61 2.99 17.09
C VAL A 297 3.58 4.17 18.08
N SER A 298 2.72 4.11 19.10
CA SER A 298 2.65 5.13 20.14
C SER A 298 3.81 5.12 21.12
N GLY A 299 4.50 3.99 21.26
CA GLY A 299 5.53 3.76 22.28
C GLY A 299 6.92 3.40 21.75
N CYS A 300 7.06 2.92 20.51
CA CYS A 300 8.37 2.61 19.94
C CYS A 300 9.14 3.88 19.54
N ASP A 301 10.47 3.83 19.57
CA ASP A 301 11.30 4.95 19.13
C ASP A 301 11.55 4.88 17.62
N VAL A 302 11.78 3.67 17.10
CA VAL A 302 12.05 3.42 15.68
C VAL A 302 11.12 2.34 15.15
N LEU A 303 10.50 2.58 14.00
CA LEU A 303 9.71 1.57 13.29
C LEU A 303 10.46 1.15 12.02
N MET A 304 10.84 -0.12 11.94
CA MET A 304 11.62 -0.68 10.85
C MET A 304 10.72 -1.23 9.74
N GLN A 305 11.04 -0.86 8.50
CA GLN A 305 10.39 -1.39 7.31
C GLN A 305 11.45 -1.66 6.22
N PRO A 306 12.22 -2.75 6.33
CA PRO A 306 13.33 -3.07 5.44
C PRO A 306 12.87 -3.72 4.12
N SER A 307 11.70 -3.32 3.61
CA SER A 307 11.06 -3.95 2.46
C SER A 307 11.93 -3.84 1.22
N ARG A 308 12.02 -4.94 0.45
CA ARG A 308 12.71 -4.99 -0.85
C ARG A 308 11.88 -4.40 -1.98
N PHE A 309 10.57 -4.36 -1.75
CA PHE A 309 9.58 -3.85 -2.67
C PHE A 309 8.44 -3.27 -1.86
N GLU A 310 8.04 -2.02 -2.10
CA GLU A 310 6.91 -1.42 -1.41
C GLU A 310 6.24 -0.34 -2.28
N PRO A 311 5.13 -0.64 -2.97
CA PRO A 311 4.45 0.31 -3.85
C PRO A 311 4.19 1.67 -3.18
N CYS A 312 3.67 1.63 -1.95
CA CYS A 312 3.50 2.79 -1.08
C CYS A 312 4.05 2.54 0.33
N GLY A 313 3.43 1.60 1.05
CA GLY A 313 3.60 1.43 2.49
C GLY A 313 2.76 2.46 3.26
N LEU A 314 2.06 2.02 4.31
CA LEU A 314 1.31 2.90 5.22
C LEU A 314 1.95 2.96 6.62
N THR A 315 2.65 1.90 7.00
CA THR A 315 3.27 1.73 8.31
C THR A 315 4.23 2.87 8.68
N GLN A 316 5.02 3.36 7.72
CA GLN A 316 5.90 4.51 7.92
C GLN A 316 5.13 5.84 8.11
N LEU A 317 3.95 5.98 7.50
CA LEU A 317 3.10 7.16 7.68
C LEU A 317 2.51 7.18 9.10
N TYR A 318 2.04 6.02 9.59
CA TYR A 318 1.60 5.87 10.98
C TYR A 318 2.74 6.14 11.96
N ALA A 319 3.95 5.64 11.68
CA ALA A 319 5.12 5.91 12.51
C ALA A 319 5.36 7.42 12.67
N MET A 320 5.47 8.13 11.54
CA MET A 320 5.69 9.58 11.53
C MET A 320 4.59 10.33 12.28
N ARG A 321 3.32 9.97 12.04
CA ARG A 321 2.16 10.56 12.71
C ARG A 321 2.20 10.41 14.24
N TYR A 322 2.75 9.31 14.74
CA TYR A 322 2.90 9.03 16.18
C TYR A 322 4.27 9.43 16.75
N GLY A 323 5.15 10.00 15.93
CA GLY A 323 6.51 10.38 16.34
C GLY A 323 7.43 9.18 16.60
N ALA A 324 7.08 7.99 16.13
CA ALA A 324 8.04 6.92 15.94
C ALA A 324 8.83 7.19 14.65
N ILE A 325 10.15 7.06 14.70
CA ILE A 325 10.99 7.41 13.56
C ILE A 325 11.07 6.22 12.60
N PRO A 326 10.62 6.35 11.33
CA PRO A 326 10.72 5.26 10.38
C PRO A 326 12.18 5.03 9.96
N LEU A 327 12.59 3.76 9.91
CA LEU A 327 13.84 3.29 9.31
C LEU A 327 13.47 2.35 8.15
N VAL A 328 13.70 2.79 6.92
CA VAL A 328 13.12 2.17 5.72
C VAL A 328 14.16 1.81 4.67
N GLY A 329 13.89 0.72 3.93
CA GLY A 329 14.60 0.44 2.68
C GLY A 329 14.21 1.47 1.62
N ARG A 330 15.18 1.91 0.80
CA ARG A 330 14.94 2.89 -0.25
C ARG A 330 14.33 2.24 -1.51
N THR A 331 13.02 2.00 -1.46
CA THR A 331 12.19 1.46 -2.57
C THR A 331 10.80 2.09 -2.59
N GLY A 332 10.21 2.25 -3.77
CA GLY A 332 8.82 2.65 -3.96
C GLY A 332 8.38 3.83 -3.09
N GLY A 333 7.23 3.71 -2.43
CA GLY A 333 6.69 4.82 -1.62
C GLY A 333 7.47 5.11 -0.34
N LEU A 334 8.31 4.21 0.13
CA LEU A 334 9.18 4.48 1.29
C LEU A 334 10.23 5.55 0.95
N SER A 335 10.79 5.49 -0.26
CA SER A 335 11.71 6.52 -0.75
C SER A 335 11.06 7.89 -0.90
N GLU A 336 9.76 7.92 -1.19
CA GLU A 336 9.00 9.15 -1.45
C GLU A 336 8.55 9.85 -0.17
N THR A 337 8.28 9.08 0.88
CA THR A 337 7.60 9.58 2.09
C THR A 337 8.57 10.00 3.20
N ILE A 338 9.84 9.57 3.12
CA ILE A 338 10.85 9.83 4.16
C ILE A 338 11.89 10.83 3.66
N ILE A 339 12.23 11.82 4.49
CA ILE A 339 13.43 12.66 4.29
C ILE A 339 14.53 12.05 5.16
N ASP A 340 15.55 11.47 4.52
CA ASP A 340 16.65 10.78 5.21
C ASP A 340 17.41 11.70 6.17
N ALA A 341 17.66 11.22 7.38
CA ALA A 341 18.45 11.84 8.43
C ALA A 341 19.95 11.76 8.11
N ASN A 342 20.35 12.41 7.03
CA ASN A 342 21.74 12.73 6.72
C ASN A 342 22.14 14.07 7.35
N GLU A 343 23.44 14.40 7.30
CA GLU A 343 24.00 15.60 7.92
C GLU A 343 23.33 16.91 7.43
N ALA A 344 23.04 17.01 6.12
CA ALA A 344 22.41 18.19 5.54
C ALA A 344 20.94 18.35 5.98
N ALA A 345 20.18 17.25 6.05
CA ALA A 345 18.79 17.28 6.46
C ALA A 345 18.63 17.49 7.97
N MET A 346 19.52 16.90 8.78
CA MET A 346 19.57 17.09 10.23
C MET A 346 19.94 18.54 10.58
N SER A 347 20.96 19.12 9.95
CA SER A 347 21.38 20.51 10.20
C SER A 347 20.31 21.55 9.81
N ARG A 348 19.45 21.24 8.83
CA ARG A 348 18.31 22.08 8.45
C ARG A 348 17.02 21.75 9.22
N ALA A 349 17.05 20.75 10.10
CA ALA A 349 15.88 20.22 10.79
C ALA A 349 14.74 19.89 9.83
N VAL A 350 15.00 19.17 8.73
CA VAL A 350 13.98 18.73 7.77
C VAL A 350 13.87 17.21 7.62
N ALA A 351 14.78 16.45 8.24
CA ALA A 351 14.72 15.00 8.26
C ALA A 351 13.45 14.49 8.95
N THR A 352 12.96 13.33 8.52
CA THR A 352 11.79 12.65 9.11
C THR A 352 12.02 11.18 9.40
N GLY A 353 13.14 10.58 8.96
CA GLY A 353 13.47 9.18 9.22
C GLY A 353 14.83 8.78 8.68
N PHE A 354 15.13 7.49 8.71
CA PHE A 354 16.36 6.92 8.17
C PHE A 354 16.05 6.08 6.94
N GLN A 355 16.83 6.26 5.88
CA GLN A 355 16.79 5.41 4.69
C GLN A 355 18.09 4.62 4.54
N PHE A 356 18.00 3.44 3.92
CA PHE A 356 19.17 2.65 3.55
C PHE A 356 19.07 2.05 2.16
N HIS A 357 20.24 1.87 1.55
CA HIS A 357 20.43 1.28 0.23
C HIS A 357 21.89 0.79 0.10
N PRO A 358 22.18 -0.31 -0.60
CA PRO A 358 21.23 -1.28 -1.17
C PRO A 358 20.38 -1.97 -0.08
N ILE A 359 19.29 -2.63 -0.47
CA ILE A 359 18.38 -3.29 0.48
C ILE A 359 18.94 -4.67 0.83
N GLU A 360 20.02 -4.63 1.62
CA GLU A 360 20.82 -5.77 2.01
C GLU A 360 21.10 -5.75 3.53
N PRO A 361 21.38 -6.92 4.14
CA PRO A 361 21.54 -7.00 5.59
C PRO A 361 22.61 -6.07 6.15
N HIS A 362 23.74 -5.88 5.44
CA HIS A 362 24.81 -4.99 5.87
C HIS A 362 24.36 -3.53 5.94
N SER A 363 23.78 -3.01 4.85
CA SER A 363 23.27 -1.63 4.80
C SER A 363 22.13 -1.39 5.79
N PHE A 364 21.31 -2.40 6.07
CA PHE A 364 20.28 -2.30 7.10
C PHE A 364 20.90 -2.13 8.50
N ARG A 365 21.95 -2.90 8.84
CA ARG A 365 22.68 -2.73 10.10
C ARG A 365 23.34 -1.35 10.24
N GLU A 366 23.94 -0.82 9.17
CA GLU A 366 24.49 0.55 9.20
C GLU A 366 23.41 1.60 9.51
N ALA A 367 22.20 1.44 8.97
CA ALA A 367 21.09 2.34 9.27
C ALA A 367 20.58 2.19 10.70
N VAL A 368 20.56 0.97 11.24
CA VAL A 368 20.30 0.72 12.67
C VAL A 368 21.30 1.46 13.54
N ARG A 369 22.61 1.38 13.22
CA ARG A 369 23.64 2.12 13.93
C ARG A 369 23.40 3.61 13.87
N ARG A 370 23.20 4.19 12.67
CA ARG A 370 22.86 5.62 12.50
C ARG A 370 21.69 6.05 13.39
N ALA A 371 20.63 5.23 13.47
CA ALA A 371 19.49 5.51 14.33
C ALA A 371 19.85 5.47 15.83
N CYS A 372 20.58 4.44 16.28
CA CYS A 372 21.09 4.34 17.65
C CYS A 372 22.00 5.53 18.01
N GLU A 373 22.86 5.95 17.09
CA GLU A 373 23.77 7.08 17.30
C GLU A 373 23.02 8.38 17.46
N ALA A 374 22.08 8.67 16.55
CA ALA A 374 21.23 9.85 16.60
C ALA A 374 20.35 9.88 17.87
N PHE A 375 19.89 8.73 18.34
CA PHE A 375 19.06 8.62 19.54
C PHE A 375 19.79 9.06 20.82
N ARG A 376 21.13 9.04 20.84
CA ARG A 376 21.93 9.53 21.98
C ARG A 376 21.80 11.04 22.18
N ASP A 377 21.60 11.79 21.09
CA ASP A 377 21.28 13.22 21.16
C ASP A 377 19.75 13.40 21.28
N ARG A 378 19.29 13.54 22.52
CA ARG A 378 17.85 13.64 22.84
C ARG A 378 17.19 14.89 22.28
N GLU A 379 17.93 15.97 22.14
CA GLU A 379 17.39 17.23 21.62
C GLU A 379 17.20 17.12 20.10
N ALA A 380 18.23 16.65 19.39
CA ALA A 380 18.14 16.40 17.96
C ALA A 380 17.06 15.35 17.63
N TRP A 381 16.95 14.28 18.43
CA TRP A 381 15.92 13.26 18.27
C TRP A 381 14.51 13.82 18.43
N ALA A 382 14.26 14.64 19.47
CA ALA A 382 12.96 15.29 19.64
C ALA A 382 12.65 16.25 18.48
N GLY A 383 13.67 16.90 17.89
CA GLY A 383 13.55 17.66 16.65
C GLY A 383 13.06 16.78 15.49
N LEU A 384 13.72 15.64 15.26
CA LEU A 384 13.36 14.66 14.23
C LEU A 384 11.91 14.15 14.40
N GLN A 385 11.50 13.81 15.62
CA GLN A 385 10.13 13.37 15.92
C GLN A 385 9.08 14.45 15.59
N ARG A 386 9.35 15.71 15.95
CA ARG A 386 8.43 16.81 15.64
C ARG A 386 8.29 17.04 14.14
N GLN A 387 9.36 16.89 13.37
CA GLN A 387 9.27 17.04 11.91
C GLN A 387 8.53 15.87 11.26
N ALA A 388 8.77 14.65 11.72
CA ALA A 388 7.97 13.49 11.31
C ALA A 388 6.46 13.70 11.59
N MET A 389 6.08 14.14 12.80
CA MET A 389 4.68 14.37 13.16
C MET A 389 3.99 15.52 12.42
N LYS A 390 4.76 16.46 11.85
CA LYS A 390 4.23 17.56 11.04
C LYS A 390 4.02 17.19 9.58
N ALA A 391 4.58 16.08 9.11
CA ALA A 391 4.42 15.65 7.74
C ALA A 391 2.93 15.37 7.45
N ASP A 392 2.40 15.98 6.39
CA ASP A 392 1.02 15.81 5.99
C ASP A 392 0.91 14.70 4.93
N PHE A 393 0.39 13.57 5.37
CA PHE A 393 0.01 12.44 4.52
C PHE A 393 -1.47 12.10 4.71
N SER A 394 -2.32 13.11 4.87
CA SER A 394 -3.78 12.95 4.92
C SER A 394 -4.36 12.44 3.59
N TRP A 395 -5.53 11.81 3.66
CA TRP A 395 -6.32 11.49 2.46
C TRP A 395 -6.72 12.73 1.66
N ASP A 396 -6.96 13.87 2.29
CA ASP A 396 -7.30 15.13 1.59
C ASP A 396 -6.20 15.54 0.60
N ARG A 397 -4.94 15.45 1.02
CA ARG A 397 -3.79 15.72 0.14
C ARG A 397 -3.77 14.77 -1.06
N SER A 398 -3.98 13.48 -0.82
CA SER A 398 -3.97 12.46 -1.89
C SER A 398 -5.16 12.64 -2.84
N ALA A 399 -6.36 12.81 -2.30
CA ALA A 399 -7.60 13.03 -3.04
C ALA A 399 -7.54 14.30 -3.91
N SER A 400 -6.91 15.37 -3.42
CA SER A 400 -6.72 16.59 -4.21
C SER A 400 -5.87 16.34 -5.48
N GLN A 401 -4.87 15.46 -5.43
CA GLN A 401 -4.06 15.10 -6.60
C GLN A 401 -4.86 14.26 -7.59
N TYR A 402 -5.68 13.32 -7.11
CA TYR A 402 -6.61 12.58 -7.96
C TYR A 402 -7.65 13.50 -8.61
N ALA A 403 -8.23 14.45 -7.86
CA ALA A 403 -9.20 15.40 -8.39
C ALA A 403 -8.62 16.25 -9.54
N GLN A 404 -7.40 16.77 -9.38
CA GLN A 404 -6.72 17.52 -10.44
C GLN A 404 -6.48 16.66 -11.70
N LEU A 405 -6.10 15.39 -11.52
CA LEU A 405 -5.92 14.45 -12.61
C LEU A 405 -7.24 14.17 -13.35
N PHE A 406 -8.34 14.01 -12.60
CA PHE A 406 -9.68 13.78 -13.13
C PHE A 406 -10.19 14.99 -13.90
N GLU A 407 -10.09 16.18 -13.34
CA GLU A 407 -10.48 17.43 -14.01
C GLU A 407 -9.75 17.61 -15.34
N ALA A 408 -8.42 17.37 -15.36
CA ALA A 408 -7.62 17.46 -16.57
C ALA A 408 -8.05 16.43 -17.63
N LEU A 409 -8.29 15.17 -17.22
CA LEU A 409 -8.75 14.11 -18.12
C LEU A 409 -10.14 14.42 -18.70
N HIS A 410 -11.08 14.84 -17.86
CA HIS A 410 -12.43 15.16 -18.28
C HIS A 410 -12.46 16.35 -19.25
N ALA A 411 -11.70 17.42 -18.98
CA ALA A 411 -11.60 18.56 -19.88
C ALA A 411 -11.01 18.20 -21.26
N ALA A 412 -9.99 17.36 -21.29
CA ALA A 412 -9.41 16.84 -22.53
C ALA A 412 -10.43 16.03 -23.33
N TRP A 413 -11.19 15.17 -22.65
CA TRP A 413 -12.24 14.36 -23.26
C TRP A 413 -13.38 15.20 -23.84
N GLN A 414 -13.90 16.19 -23.11
CA GLN A 414 -14.93 17.11 -23.60
C GLN A 414 -14.47 17.89 -24.85
N THR A 415 -13.17 18.18 -24.95
CA THR A 415 -12.58 18.85 -26.11
C THR A 415 -12.54 17.95 -27.34
N ALA A 416 -12.26 16.66 -27.15
CA ALA A 416 -12.20 15.66 -28.20
C ALA A 416 -13.58 15.19 -28.71
N GLN A 417 -14.65 15.41 -27.95
CA GLN A 417 -16.03 15.06 -28.35
C GLN A 417 -16.52 15.93 -29.54
N PRO A 418 -17.17 15.35 -30.56
CA PRO A 418 -17.82 16.10 -31.63
C PRO A 418 -18.83 17.12 -31.07
N ARG A 419 -18.93 18.31 -31.68
CA ARG A 419 -19.71 19.45 -31.18
C ARG A 419 -21.20 19.15 -30.91
N GLU A 420 -21.78 18.10 -31.49
CA GLU A 420 -23.18 17.72 -31.34
C GLU A 420 -23.55 17.15 -29.95
N ARG A 421 -22.57 16.80 -29.10
CA ARG A 421 -22.81 16.26 -27.74
C ARG A 421 -22.73 17.31 -26.61
N ARG A 422 -22.47 18.58 -26.91
CA ARG A 422 -22.29 19.64 -25.89
C ARG A 422 -23.59 20.30 -25.41
N SER A 423 -24.75 19.80 -25.85
CA SER A 423 -26.06 20.43 -25.64
C SER A 423 -27.15 19.44 -25.23
N CYS A 424 -26.88 18.59 -24.23
CA CYS A 424 -27.89 17.85 -23.48
C CYS A 424 -27.54 17.89 -22.00
#